data_AF-D7BL78-F1
#
_entry.id   AF-D7BL78-F1
#
_cell.length_a   1.000
_cell.length_b   1.000
_cell.length_c   1.000
_cell.angle_alpha   90.00
_cell.angle_beta   90.00
_cell.angle_gamma   90.00
#
_symmetry.space_group_name_H-M   'P 1'
#
loop_
_entity.id
_entity.type
_entity.pdbx_description
1 polymer ?
#
loop_
_entity_poly.entity_id
_entity_poly.type
_entity_poly.pdbx_seq_one_letter_code
_entity_poly.pdbx_strand_id
1 'polypeptide(L)'
;MSLAYQEQTWAVRAACAGADPDSLFVRGAAQRQARNVCFSCPVRLECLADALDSNAAFGVWGGLTERERRALLRRFPDEENWFDRLVNSEEQLAVELRAGRVPRLS
;
A
#
# COMPACT_ATOMS: atom_id res chain seq x y z
N MET A 1 -19.67 20.99 11.60
CA MET A 1 -19.26 19.83 12.40
C MET A 1 -18.91 18.72 11.43
N SER A 2 -17.61 18.38 11.37
CA SER A 2 -16.90 17.27 10.72
C SER A 2 -17.50 16.55 9.50
N LEU A 3 -16.92 16.79 8.33
CA LEU A 3 -17.00 15.90 7.15
C LEU A 3 -15.87 14.84 7.12
N ALA A 4 -15.11 14.69 8.21
CA ALA A 4 -13.93 13.82 8.27
C ALA A 4 -14.25 12.41 8.84
N TYR A 5 -15.49 11.93 8.68
CA TYR A 5 -15.95 10.63 9.17
C TYR A 5 -16.57 9.78 8.04
N GLN A 6 -16.04 9.87 6.82
CA GLN A 6 -16.02 8.70 5.94
C GLN A 6 -14.74 7.94 6.28
N GLU A 7 -14.73 7.40 7.49
CA GLU A 7 -13.60 6.67 8.05
C GLU A 7 -13.21 5.53 7.12
N GLN A 8 -11.91 5.29 7.00
CA GLN A 8 -11.31 4.20 6.24
C GLN A 8 -11.85 2.85 6.74
N THR A 9 -13.04 2.45 6.27
CA THR A 9 -13.71 1.18 6.59
C THR A 9 -12.91 -0.03 6.15
N TRP A 10 -11.91 0.18 5.29
CA TRP A 10 -10.95 -0.84 4.92
C TRP A 10 -9.93 -1.07 6.04
N ALA A 11 -9.46 -0.03 6.74
CA ALA A 11 -8.38 -0.14 7.72
C ALA A 11 -8.75 -1.05 8.89
N VAL A 12 -10.01 -0.97 9.35
CA VAL A 12 -10.55 -1.87 10.40
C VAL A 12 -10.63 -3.33 9.98
N ARG A 13 -10.62 -3.63 8.67
CA ARG A 13 -10.61 -4.98 8.10
C ARG A 13 -9.19 -5.48 7.77
N ALA A 14 -8.17 -4.67 8.01
CA ALA A 14 -6.79 -5.05 7.70
C ALA A 14 -6.32 -6.19 8.61
N ALA A 15 -5.63 -7.17 8.04
CA ALA A 15 -5.05 -8.28 8.81
C ALA A 15 -4.05 -7.82 9.88
N CYS A 16 -3.43 -6.65 9.68
CA CYS A 16 -2.52 -6.04 10.64
C CYS A 16 -3.20 -5.13 11.68
N ALA A 17 -4.53 -4.92 11.62
CA ALA A 17 -5.22 -3.95 12.46
C ALA A 17 -5.10 -4.23 13.98
N GLY A 18 -4.94 -5.50 14.36
CA GLY A 18 -4.72 -5.92 15.76
C GLY A 18 -3.25 -6.14 16.13
N ALA A 19 -2.31 -5.88 15.22
CA ALA A 19 -0.89 -6.00 15.50
C ALA A 19 -0.36 -4.76 16.23
N ASP A 20 0.78 -4.90 16.90
CA ASP A 20 1.53 -3.76 17.42
C ASP A 20 1.88 -2.79 16.27
N PRO A 21 1.49 -1.50 16.32
CA PRO A 21 1.81 -0.53 15.27
C PRO A 21 3.29 -0.51 14.90
N ASP A 22 4.19 -0.65 15.88
CA ASP A 22 5.64 -0.58 15.66
C ASP A 22 6.14 -1.71 14.75
N SER A 23 5.40 -2.84 14.68
CA SER A 23 5.70 -3.95 13.78
C SER A 23 5.58 -3.59 12.29
N LEU A 24 4.82 -2.54 11.95
CA LEU A 24 4.64 -2.04 10.58
C LEU A 24 5.61 -0.93 10.20
N PHE A 25 6.24 -0.28 11.19
CA PHE A 25 7.19 0.83 11.01
C PHE A 25 8.67 0.40 11.14
N VAL A 26 8.93 -0.89 10.97
CA VAL A 26 10.27 -1.49 11.06
C VAL A 26 11.20 -1.13 9.89
N ARG A 27 12.51 -1.35 10.10
CA ARG A 27 13.57 -1.08 9.10
C ARG A 27 14.31 -2.37 8.71
N GLY A 28 14.98 -2.33 7.56
CA GLY A 28 15.90 -3.39 7.11
C GLY A 28 15.22 -4.76 6.98
N ALA A 29 15.85 -5.80 7.51
CA ALA A 29 15.37 -7.18 7.39
C ALA A 29 13.95 -7.39 7.94
N ALA A 30 13.56 -6.65 8.98
CA ALA A 30 12.25 -6.75 9.61
C ALA A 30 11.11 -6.30 8.68
N GLN A 31 11.38 -5.45 7.67
CA GLN A 31 10.37 -5.06 6.68
C GLN A 31 9.86 -6.26 5.88
N ARG A 32 10.69 -7.30 5.68
CA ARG A 32 10.24 -8.53 5.02
C ARG A 32 9.18 -9.25 5.83
N GLN A 33 9.32 -9.24 7.16
CA GLN A 33 8.38 -9.89 8.06
C GLN A 33 7.04 -9.14 8.09
N ALA A 34 7.09 -7.80 8.13
CA ALA A 34 5.89 -6.96 8.04
C ALA A 34 5.14 -7.14 6.71
N ARG A 35 5.87 -7.28 5.58
CA ARG A 35 5.26 -7.54 4.26
C ARG A 35 4.45 -8.84 4.20
N ASN A 36 4.87 -9.88 4.91
CA ASN A 36 4.18 -11.17 4.86
C ASN A 36 2.73 -11.06 5.33
N VAL A 37 2.45 -10.18 6.30
CA VAL A 37 1.08 -9.89 6.78
C VAL A 37 0.22 -9.30 5.67
N CYS A 38 0.82 -8.51 4.76
CA CYS A 38 0.08 -7.85 3.70
C CYS A 38 -0.44 -8.83 2.63
N PHE A 39 0.26 -9.93 2.34
CA PHE A 39 -0.07 -10.76 1.17
C PHE A 39 -1.38 -11.54 1.29
N SER A 40 -1.82 -11.86 2.51
CA SER A 40 -3.14 -12.44 2.79
C SER A 40 -4.19 -11.42 3.24
N CYS A 41 -3.83 -10.12 3.30
CA CYS A 41 -4.72 -9.08 3.77
C CYS A 41 -5.85 -8.82 2.75
N PRO A 42 -7.13 -8.87 3.14
CA PRO A 42 -8.26 -8.72 2.21
C PRO A 42 -8.39 -7.30 1.64
N VAL A 43 -7.78 -6.31 2.29
CA VAL A 43 -7.82 -4.89 1.93
C VAL A 43 -6.47 -4.37 1.43
N ARG A 44 -5.63 -5.27 0.91
CA ARG A 44 -4.25 -4.94 0.53
C ARG A 44 -4.16 -3.83 -0.52
N LEU A 45 -5.08 -3.83 -1.48
CA LEU A 45 -5.06 -2.87 -2.59
C LEU A 45 -5.59 -1.50 -2.15
N GLU A 46 -6.64 -1.47 -1.33
CA GLU A 46 -7.13 -0.25 -0.68
C GLU A 46 -6.02 0.39 0.17
N CYS A 47 -5.32 -0.43 0.97
CA CYS A 47 -4.18 0.01 1.77
C CYS A 47 -3.04 0.58 0.92
N LEU A 48 -2.75 -0.04 -0.22
CA LEU A 48 -1.71 0.44 -1.11
C LEU A 48 -2.11 1.76 -1.79
N ALA A 49 -3.35 1.84 -2.29
CA ALA A 49 -3.88 3.02 -2.95
C ALA A 49 -3.87 4.23 -2.01
N ASP A 50 -4.44 4.08 -0.80
CA ASP A 50 -4.49 5.14 0.20
C ASP A 50 -3.09 5.65 0.56
N ALA A 51 -2.10 4.74 0.66
CA ALA A 51 -0.71 5.12 0.93
C ALA A 51 -0.02 5.85 -0.23
N LEU A 52 -0.43 5.60 -1.48
CA LEU A 52 0.10 6.28 -2.66
C LEU A 52 -0.58 7.63 -2.85
N ASP A 53 -1.92 7.67 -2.77
CA ASP A 53 -2.73 8.90 -2.88
C ASP A 53 -2.36 9.92 -1.78
N SER A 54 -2.12 9.46 -0.55
CA SER A 54 -1.72 10.33 0.58
C SER A 54 -0.21 10.58 0.68
N ASN A 55 0.61 9.96 -0.17
CA ASN A 55 2.07 9.98 -0.08
C ASN A 55 2.59 9.60 1.33
N ALA A 56 2.08 8.51 1.88
CA ALA A 56 2.38 8.07 3.25
C ALA A 56 3.89 7.92 3.50
N ALA A 57 4.39 8.67 4.50
CA ALA A 57 5.81 8.92 4.70
C ALA A 57 6.62 7.71 5.19
N PHE A 58 6.03 6.76 5.93
CA PHE A 58 6.76 5.67 6.59
C PHE A 58 5.99 4.35 6.54
N GLY A 59 6.67 3.26 6.93
CA GLY A 59 6.05 1.93 7.12
C GLY A 59 5.82 1.11 5.85
N VAL A 60 5.36 -0.13 6.05
CA VAL A 60 4.95 -1.04 4.99
C VAL A 60 3.44 -0.94 4.76
N TRP A 61 3.05 -0.65 3.53
CA TRP A 61 1.64 -0.45 3.11
C TRP A 61 1.34 -1.30 1.90
N GLY A 62 0.28 -2.11 1.96
CA GLY A 62 -0.10 -3.00 0.86
C GLY A 62 1.02 -3.95 0.39
N GLY A 63 1.99 -4.23 1.26
CA GLY A 63 3.18 -5.05 0.96
C GLY A 63 4.34 -4.28 0.33
N LEU A 64 4.28 -2.95 0.21
CA LEU A 64 5.34 -2.09 -0.31
C LEU A 64 5.97 -1.24 0.81
N THR A 65 7.29 -1.09 0.73
CA THR A 65 8.06 -0.16 1.56
C THR A 65 7.95 1.27 1.05
N GLU A 66 8.26 2.24 1.90
CA GLU A 66 8.35 3.65 1.54
C GLU A 66 9.19 3.88 0.26
N ARG A 67 10.38 3.27 0.17
CA ARG A 67 11.27 3.43 -0.98
C ARG A 67 10.62 3.00 -2.30
N GLU A 68 9.87 1.92 -2.29
CA GLU A 68 9.18 1.39 -3.47
C GLU A 68 7.97 2.25 -3.85
N ARG A 69 7.19 2.70 -2.86
CA ARG A 69 6.08 3.63 -3.11
C ARG A 69 6.59 4.94 -3.71
N ARG A 70 7.67 5.50 -3.17
CA ARG A 70 8.31 6.69 -3.74
C ARG A 70 8.82 6.47 -5.17
N ALA A 71 9.26 5.26 -5.51
CA ALA A 71 9.64 4.95 -6.89
C ALA A 71 8.43 4.95 -7.84
N LEU A 72 7.27 4.43 -7.39
CA LEU A 72 6.02 4.51 -8.14
C LEU A 72 5.57 5.96 -8.36
N LEU A 73 5.50 6.75 -7.29
CA LEU A 73 5.06 8.15 -7.35
C LEU A 73 5.97 9.01 -8.25
N ARG A 74 7.28 8.75 -8.28
CA ARG A 74 8.19 9.42 -9.23
C ARG A 74 7.96 9.00 -10.69
N ARG A 75 7.56 7.75 -10.92
CA ARG A 75 7.35 7.21 -12.28
C ARG A 75 6.01 7.64 -12.87
N PHE A 76 5.02 7.89 -12.01
CA PHE A 76 3.64 8.25 -12.35
C PHE A 76 3.22 9.49 -11.56
N PRO A 77 3.81 10.67 -11.84
CA PRO A 77 3.51 11.90 -11.10
C PRO A 77 2.10 12.43 -11.34
N ASP A 78 1.47 12.05 -12.46
CA ASP A 78 0.16 12.53 -12.88
C ASP A 78 -0.98 11.56 -12.51
N GLU A 79 -0.69 10.50 -11.74
CA GLU A 79 -1.72 9.56 -11.29
C GLU A 79 -2.53 10.16 -10.14
N GLU A 80 -3.82 10.37 -10.37
CA GLU A 80 -4.74 10.98 -9.40
C GLU A 80 -5.60 9.94 -8.67
N ASN A 81 -5.69 8.70 -9.17
CA ASN A 81 -6.52 7.65 -8.58
C ASN A 81 -5.82 6.30 -8.61
N TRP A 82 -4.97 6.07 -7.60
CA TRP A 82 -4.23 4.81 -7.50
C TRP A 82 -5.14 3.60 -7.32
N PHE A 83 -6.31 3.74 -6.69
CA PHE A 83 -7.22 2.61 -6.51
C PHE A 83 -7.73 2.08 -7.86
N ASP A 84 -8.20 2.98 -8.73
CA ASP A 84 -8.66 2.60 -10.07
C ASP A 84 -7.54 1.96 -10.88
N ARG A 85 -6.35 2.57 -10.90
CA ARG A 85 -5.18 2.00 -11.58
C ARG A 85 -4.87 0.60 -11.08
N LEU A 86 -4.82 0.39 -9.76
CA LEU A 86 -4.45 -0.89 -9.18
C LEU A 86 -5.48 -1.98 -9.48
N VAL A 87 -6.77 -1.65 -9.43
CA VAL A 87 -7.86 -2.64 -9.51
C VAL A 87 -8.26 -2.91 -10.96
N ASN A 88 -8.36 -1.88 -11.78
CA ASN A 88 -9.01 -1.95 -13.10
C ASN A 88 -8.01 -1.93 -14.28
N SER A 89 -6.78 -1.44 -14.10
CA SER A 89 -5.80 -1.40 -15.20
C SER A 89 -5.25 -2.79 -15.54
N GLU A 90 -5.13 -3.07 -16.84
CA GLU A 90 -4.46 -4.26 -17.37
C GLU A 90 -2.95 -4.07 -17.61
N GLU A 91 -2.41 -2.89 -17.31
CA GLU A 91 -0.98 -2.65 -17.40
C GLU A 91 -0.19 -3.65 -16.54
N GLN A 92 0.97 -4.07 -17.06
CA GLN A 92 1.86 -5.03 -16.37
C GLN A 92 2.14 -4.64 -14.93
N LEU A 93 2.30 -3.34 -14.67
CA LEU A 93 2.49 -2.80 -13.33
C LEU A 93 1.35 -3.17 -12.37
N ALA A 94 0.10 -2.89 -12.77
CA ALA A 94 -1.08 -3.14 -11.96
C ALA A 94 -1.26 -4.65 -11.75
N VAL A 95 -1.01 -5.46 -12.79
CA VAL A 95 -1.02 -6.93 -12.71
C VAL A 95 0.01 -7.44 -11.68
N GLU A 96 1.22 -6.91 -11.68
CA GLU A 96 2.26 -7.29 -10.72
C GLU A 96 1.90 -6.90 -9.28
N LEU A 97 1.42 -5.67 -9.08
CA LEU A 97 1.00 -5.18 -7.77
C LEU A 97 -0.19 -5.96 -7.22
N ARG A 98 -1.17 -6.34 -8.06
CA ARG A 98 -2.28 -7.25 -7.71
C ARG A 98 -1.81 -8.66 -7.36
N ALA A 99 -0.75 -9.15 -8.01
CA ALA A 99 -0.11 -10.42 -7.66
C ALA A 99 0.78 -10.34 -6.40
N GLY A 100 0.90 -9.17 -5.76
CA GLY A 100 1.76 -8.98 -4.58
C GLY A 100 3.25 -8.99 -4.93
N ARG A 101 3.60 -8.77 -6.19
CA ARG A 101 4.98 -8.67 -6.64
C ARG A 101 5.41 -7.21 -6.62
N VAL A 102 6.62 -6.95 -6.13
CA VAL A 102 7.21 -5.62 -6.22
C VAL A 102 7.76 -5.45 -7.64
N PRO A 103 7.24 -4.50 -8.44
CA PRO A 103 7.73 -4.24 -9.78
C PRO A 103 9.17 -3.75 -9.72
N ARG A 104 10.03 -4.23 -10.61
CA ARG A 104 11.36 -3.66 -10.79
C ARG A 104 11.24 -2.39 -11.62
N LEU A 105 11.08 -1.26 -10.94
CA LEU A 105 11.09 0.06 -11.55
C LEU A 105 12.56 0.48 -11.70
N SER A 106 13.15 0.18 -12.86
CA SER A 106 14.48 0.66 -13.27
C SER A 106 14.43 2.15 -13.62
#